data_AF-D8V809-F1
#
_entry.id   AF-D8V809-F1
#
_cell.length_a   1.000
_cell.length_b   1.000
_cell.length_c   1.000
_cell.angle_alpha   90.00
_cell.angle_beta   90.00
_cell.angle_gamma   90.00
#
_symmetry.space_group_name_H-M   'P 1'
#
loop_
_entity.id
_entity.type
_entity.pdbx_description
1 polymer ?
#
loop_
_entity_poly.entity_id
_entity_poly.type
_entity_poly.pdbx_seq_one_letter_code
_entity_poly.pdbx_strand_id
1 'polypeptide(L)'
;DNAIKDYKLYPLDRCFDDKSKMKICDLIGDAIGCKDKTKLDELDEWNDMDLRDPYNKYKGVLIPPRRRQLCFSRIVRGRANLRNLNEFKEEILKGAQSEGKFLGNYYKEHKGNYYKEHKDKEKALEAMKNSFYDYEGIIKGSDILENIQFKDIKRKLDKLLEKETNNNIQNAEDWWKVNNKSIWNAMLCGYKKSGNKIIDPSWCTIPTTEKTPQFLRWIKEWGTNVCIQKQEHKQNVKLECSNVTNLGAQASESNNCTSEIRKYQEWSRKRSIQWEAISEGYKKYKGMDILKDVKEPDANTYLKEHCSKCPCGFNDMKEISNDTENKQDIFKQIKEQVNIPAE
;
A
#
# COMPACT_ATOMS: atom_id res chain seq x y z
N ASP A 1 1.56 43.25 -16.54
CA ASP A 1 0.76 42.02 -16.79
C ASP A 1 1.52 40.70 -16.94
N ASN A 2 2.87 40.69 -17.02
CA ASN A 2 3.66 39.45 -17.03
C ASN A 2 4.35 39.09 -15.70
N ALA A 3 4.09 39.81 -14.60
CA ALA A 3 4.66 39.52 -13.28
C ALA A 3 3.65 38.90 -12.27
N ILE A 4 2.41 38.66 -12.70
CA ILE A 4 1.32 38.13 -11.85
C ILE A 4 1.04 36.63 -12.11
N LYS A 5 1.75 35.99 -13.04
CA LYS A 5 1.61 34.55 -13.32
C LYS A 5 2.60 33.64 -12.57
N ASP A 6 3.57 34.19 -11.84
CA ASP A 6 4.62 33.41 -11.18
C ASP A 6 4.27 32.90 -9.76
N TYR A 7 3.06 33.14 -9.25
CA TYR A 7 2.79 32.96 -7.81
C TYR A 7 1.64 32.03 -7.36
N LYS A 8 1.12 31.10 -8.17
CA LYS A 8 -0.06 30.30 -7.75
C LYS A 8 -0.01 28.77 -7.92
N LEU A 9 1.16 28.16 -7.78
CA LEU A 9 1.28 26.73 -7.43
C LEU A 9 2.20 26.47 -6.21
N TYR A 10 2.76 27.53 -5.62
CA TYR A 10 3.79 27.48 -4.58
C TYR A 10 3.35 27.37 -3.10
N PRO A 11 2.08 27.53 -2.68
CA PRO A 11 1.80 27.46 -1.25
C PRO A 11 1.55 26.03 -0.73
N LEU A 12 1.75 24.99 -1.55
CA LEU A 12 1.75 23.58 -1.13
C LEU A 12 3.05 23.15 -0.42
N ASP A 13 4.03 24.03 -0.24
CA ASP A 13 5.25 23.71 0.50
C ASP A 13 5.09 23.85 2.02
N ARG A 14 3.94 24.31 2.50
CA ARG A 14 3.61 24.40 3.94
C ARG A 14 2.43 23.51 4.24
N CYS A 15 2.56 22.65 5.25
CA CYS A 15 1.45 21.84 5.70
C CYS A 15 0.36 22.70 6.35
N PHE A 16 -0.88 22.21 6.35
CA PHE A 16 -2.09 22.95 6.67
C PHE A 16 -2.20 23.33 8.16
N ASP A 17 -2.71 24.54 8.41
CA ASP A 17 -3.43 24.91 9.63
C ASP A 17 -4.91 25.10 9.23
N ASP A 18 -5.82 24.92 10.19
CA ASP A 18 -7.17 24.45 9.87
C ASP A 18 -8.08 25.46 9.13
N LYS A 19 -7.72 26.76 9.10
CA LYS A 19 -8.62 27.80 8.57
C LYS A 19 -8.07 28.64 7.41
N SER A 20 -6.75 28.80 7.24
CA SER A 20 -6.21 29.78 6.28
C SER A 20 -5.81 29.20 4.91
N LYS A 21 -5.73 27.86 4.78
CA LYS A 21 -5.08 27.20 3.63
C LYS A 21 -5.99 26.37 2.70
N MET A 22 -7.31 26.31 2.94
CA MET A 22 -8.24 25.59 2.05
C MET A 22 -8.20 26.07 0.59
N LYS A 23 -8.03 27.39 0.39
CA LYS A 23 -7.97 28.00 -0.94
C LYS A 23 -6.91 27.38 -1.85
N ILE A 24 -5.84 26.82 -1.29
CA ILE A 24 -4.73 26.24 -2.05
C ILE A 24 -5.09 24.86 -2.59
N CYS A 25 -5.72 24.02 -1.76
CA CYS A 25 -6.23 22.73 -2.20
C CYS A 25 -7.27 22.89 -3.30
N ASP A 26 -8.08 23.95 -3.26
CA ASP A 26 -9.12 24.21 -4.27
C ASP A 26 -8.55 24.58 -5.66
N LEU A 27 -7.28 25.00 -5.74
CA LEU A 27 -6.61 25.28 -7.01
C LEU A 27 -6.20 24.01 -7.77
N ILE A 28 -6.05 22.87 -7.07
CA ILE A 28 -5.70 21.60 -7.70
C ILE A 28 -7.00 20.94 -8.18
N GLY A 29 -7.13 20.78 -9.49
CA GLY A 29 -8.22 19.99 -10.07
C GLY A 29 -8.13 18.50 -9.74
N ASP A 30 -9.23 17.79 -9.94
CA ASP A 30 -9.19 16.31 -9.87
C ASP A 30 -8.56 15.72 -11.13
N ALA A 31 -7.90 14.58 -11.00
CA ALA A 31 -7.29 13.85 -12.10
C ALA A 31 -8.37 13.14 -12.92
N ILE A 32 -8.28 13.27 -14.25
CA ILE A 32 -9.20 12.63 -15.17
C ILE A 32 -8.91 11.13 -15.24
N GLY A 33 -9.95 10.32 -15.08
CA GLY A 33 -9.92 8.86 -15.26
C GLY A 33 -9.50 8.07 -14.04
N CYS A 34 -9.38 8.70 -12.87
CA CYS A 34 -9.29 7.96 -11.61
C CYS A 34 -10.67 7.45 -11.18
N LYS A 35 -10.69 6.25 -10.61
CA LYS A 35 -11.91 5.55 -10.17
C LYS A 35 -11.88 5.42 -8.65
N ASP A 36 -13.05 5.20 -8.06
CA ASP A 36 -13.16 4.81 -6.66
C ASP A 36 -12.34 3.54 -6.39
N LYS A 37 -11.77 3.47 -5.20
CA LYS A 37 -11.01 2.30 -4.75
C LYS A 37 -11.98 1.21 -4.33
N THR A 38 -11.63 -0.03 -4.63
CA THR A 38 -12.38 -1.20 -4.20
C THR A 38 -11.42 -2.28 -3.72
N LYS A 39 -11.80 -3.02 -2.68
CA LYS A 39 -11.11 -4.24 -2.26
C LYS A 39 -9.61 -4.05 -1.93
N LEU A 40 -9.22 -2.89 -1.38
CA LEU A 40 -7.82 -2.60 -1.06
C LEU A 40 -7.26 -3.53 0.03
N ASP A 41 -8.12 -3.96 0.94
CA ASP A 41 -7.78 -4.82 2.08
C ASP A 41 -7.98 -6.32 1.72
N GLU A 42 -8.43 -6.66 0.51
CA GLU A 42 -8.67 -8.05 0.10
C GLU A 42 -7.35 -8.70 -0.35
N LEU A 43 -6.85 -9.64 0.45
CA LEU A 43 -5.61 -10.35 0.14
C LEU A 43 -5.72 -11.20 -1.15
N ASP A 44 -6.93 -11.60 -1.56
CA ASP A 44 -7.18 -12.30 -2.85
C ASP A 44 -6.88 -11.44 -4.08
N GLU A 45 -6.85 -10.11 -3.95
CA GLU A 45 -6.59 -9.19 -5.07
C GLU A 45 -5.08 -8.94 -5.31
N TRP A 46 -4.21 -9.50 -4.46
CA TRP A 46 -2.76 -9.48 -4.61
C TRP A 46 -2.32 -10.53 -5.62
N ASN A 47 -1.76 -10.09 -6.74
CA ASN A 47 -1.33 -10.96 -7.83
C ASN A 47 -0.23 -10.29 -8.67
N ASP A 48 0.30 -11.03 -9.64
CA ASP A 48 1.36 -10.63 -10.57
C ASP A 48 0.84 -10.34 -11.98
N MET A 49 -0.48 -10.31 -12.20
CA MET A 49 -1.11 -10.25 -13.53
C MET A 49 -0.67 -9.06 -14.39
N ASP A 50 -0.35 -7.93 -13.77
CA ASP A 50 0.07 -6.70 -14.46
C ASP A 50 1.59 -6.64 -14.72
N LEU A 51 2.36 -7.65 -14.28
CA LEU A 51 3.79 -7.78 -14.58
C LEU A 51 3.97 -8.41 -15.96
N ARG A 52 4.60 -7.67 -16.87
CA ARG A 52 4.93 -8.14 -18.21
C ARG A 52 6.38 -8.61 -18.22
N ASP A 53 6.63 -9.90 -18.08
CA ASP A 53 7.95 -10.48 -18.38
C ASP A 53 7.89 -12.00 -18.65
N PRO A 54 8.42 -12.49 -19.79
CA PRO A 54 8.53 -13.92 -20.05
C PRO A 54 9.72 -14.61 -19.37
N TYR A 55 10.62 -13.88 -18.68
CA TYR A 55 11.89 -14.40 -18.16
C TYR A 55 12.00 -14.47 -16.62
N ASN A 56 10.87 -14.62 -15.93
CA ASN A 56 10.81 -14.75 -14.46
C ASN A 56 11.45 -13.57 -13.69
N LYS A 57 11.77 -12.41 -14.30
CA LYS A 57 12.43 -11.26 -13.65
C LYS A 57 11.73 -10.89 -12.34
N TYR A 58 10.40 -10.88 -12.37
CA TYR A 58 9.54 -10.50 -11.25
C TYR A 58 8.98 -11.67 -10.43
N LYS A 59 9.60 -12.86 -10.51
CA LYS A 59 9.16 -14.02 -9.72
C LYS A 59 9.00 -13.66 -8.24
N GLY A 60 7.85 -13.99 -7.67
CA GLY A 60 7.53 -13.75 -6.26
C GLY A 60 7.08 -12.34 -5.91
N VAL A 61 6.95 -11.45 -6.90
CA VAL A 61 6.35 -10.13 -6.70
C VAL A 61 4.83 -10.26 -6.76
N LEU A 62 4.16 -9.91 -5.66
CA LEU A 62 2.72 -9.70 -5.65
C LEU A 62 2.45 -8.20 -5.60
N ILE A 63 1.65 -7.72 -6.55
CA ILE A 63 1.32 -6.30 -6.65
C ILE A 63 0.19 -5.98 -5.67
N PRO A 64 0.35 -4.96 -4.80
CA PRO A 64 -0.73 -4.50 -3.95
C PRO A 64 -1.96 -4.05 -4.77
N PRO A 65 -3.19 -4.41 -4.37
CA PRO A 65 -4.42 -3.92 -5.01
C PRO A 65 -4.46 -2.39 -5.09
N ARG A 66 -3.94 -1.73 -4.06
CA ARG A 66 -3.75 -0.28 -4.01
C ARG A 66 -2.85 0.24 -5.14
N ARG A 67 -1.69 -0.38 -5.38
CA ARG A 67 -0.78 -0.02 -6.48
C ARG A 67 -1.41 -0.26 -7.85
N ARG A 68 -2.14 -1.37 -8.03
CA ARG A 68 -2.89 -1.67 -9.27
C ARG A 68 -3.94 -0.61 -9.57
N GLN A 69 -4.56 -0.08 -8.51
CA GLN A 69 -5.57 0.97 -8.59
C GLN A 69 -5.01 2.38 -8.40
N LEU A 70 -3.68 2.57 -8.37
CA LEU A 70 -3.05 3.86 -8.11
C LEU A 70 -3.62 4.92 -9.06
N CYS A 71 -4.28 5.92 -8.50
CA CYS A 71 -4.70 7.07 -9.25
C CYS A 71 -3.45 7.84 -9.62
N PHE A 72 -3.34 8.14 -10.90
CA PHE A 72 -2.31 9.02 -11.43
C PHE A 72 -2.97 10.00 -12.38
N SER A 73 -2.21 10.94 -12.90
CA SER A 73 -2.72 11.94 -13.83
C SER A 73 -2.93 11.37 -15.23
N ARG A 74 -3.61 12.12 -16.10
CA ARG A 74 -3.88 11.71 -17.49
C ARG A 74 -2.59 11.50 -18.30
N ILE A 75 -1.44 11.93 -17.80
CA ILE A 75 -0.16 11.82 -18.49
C ILE A 75 0.28 10.37 -18.70
N VAL A 76 -0.28 9.39 -17.97
CA VAL A 76 -0.04 7.95 -18.21
C VAL A 76 -0.88 7.39 -19.37
N ARG A 77 -1.96 8.06 -19.77
CA ARG A 77 -2.98 7.55 -20.71
C ARG A 77 -2.84 8.04 -22.15
N GLY A 78 -1.82 8.84 -22.47
CA GLY A 78 -1.60 9.30 -23.86
C GLY A 78 -0.43 10.26 -24.05
N ARG A 79 -0.37 10.85 -25.25
CA ARG A 79 0.52 11.98 -25.57
C ARG A 79 -0.02 13.24 -24.90
N ALA A 80 0.14 13.34 -23.58
CA ALA A 80 0.05 14.64 -22.95
C ALA A 80 1.16 15.50 -23.57
N ASN A 81 0.79 16.47 -24.39
CA ASN A 81 1.72 17.46 -24.97
C ASN A 81 2.11 18.45 -23.86
N LEU A 82 2.85 17.96 -22.86
CA LEU A 82 3.37 18.79 -21.77
C LEU A 82 4.39 19.75 -22.37
N ARG A 83 4.19 21.04 -22.14
CA ARG A 83 5.02 22.10 -22.73
C ARG A 83 6.22 22.47 -21.86
N ASN A 84 6.12 22.28 -20.55
CA ASN A 84 7.11 22.71 -19.56
C ASN A 84 6.98 21.90 -18.25
N LEU A 85 7.91 22.09 -17.31
CA LEU A 85 7.91 21.42 -16.01
C LEU A 85 6.73 21.79 -15.12
N ASN A 86 6.16 22.99 -15.26
CA ASN A 86 5.01 23.43 -14.47
C ASN A 86 3.75 22.62 -14.82
N GLU A 87 3.49 22.39 -16.11
CA GLU A 87 2.39 21.54 -16.57
C GLU A 87 2.58 20.08 -16.10
N PHE A 88 3.82 19.57 -16.12
CA PHE A 88 4.12 18.25 -15.57
C PHE A 88 3.80 18.19 -14.08
N LYS A 89 4.28 19.16 -13.30
CA LYS A 89 4.00 19.28 -11.85
C LYS A 89 2.50 19.31 -11.57
N GLU A 90 1.77 20.17 -12.28
CA GLU A 90 0.32 20.33 -12.10
C GLU A 90 -0.41 18.99 -12.28
N GLU A 91 -0.06 18.23 -13.32
CA GLU A 91 -0.65 16.91 -13.53
C GLU A 91 -0.32 15.94 -12.40
N ILE A 92 0.94 15.86 -11.96
CA ILE A 92 1.32 15.01 -10.81
C ILE A 92 0.50 15.37 -9.56
N LEU A 93 0.32 16.65 -9.28
CA LEU A 93 -0.46 17.13 -8.13
C LEU A 93 -1.95 16.76 -8.23
N LYS A 94 -2.57 16.86 -9.43
CA LYS A 94 -3.96 16.41 -9.65
C LYS A 94 -4.11 14.93 -9.33
N GLY A 95 -3.15 14.12 -9.79
CA GLY A 95 -3.11 12.68 -9.50
C GLY A 95 -3.01 12.43 -7.99
N ALA A 96 -2.03 13.04 -7.33
CA ALA A 96 -1.76 12.84 -5.91
C ALA A 96 -2.96 13.27 -5.04
N GLN A 97 -3.57 14.41 -5.35
CA GLN A 97 -4.81 14.83 -4.69
C GLN A 97 -5.93 13.81 -4.87
N SER A 98 -6.12 13.33 -6.09
CA SER A 98 -7.18 12.37 -6.35
C SER A 98 -6.91 11.03 -5.66
N GLU A 99 -5.66 10.59 -5.60
CA GLU A 99 -5.25 9.41 -4.82
C GLU A 99 -5.62 9.56 -3.35
N GLY A 100 -5.25 10.68 -2.72
CA GLY A 100 -5.60 10.96 -1.33
C GLY A 100 -7.11 11.02 -1.10
N LYS A 101 -7.86 11.60 -2.03
CA LYS A 101 -9.34 11.67 -1.99
C LYS A 101 -9.98 10.29 -2.05
N PHE A 102 -9.57 9.46 -2.99
CA PHE A 102 -10.15 8.13 -3.17
C PHE A 102 -9.74 7.15 -2.06
N LEU A 103 -8.51 7.24 -1.55
CA LEU A 103 -8.10 6.50 -0.35
C LEU A 103 -8.88 6.94 0.90
N GLY A 104 -9.06 8.25 1.08
CA GLY A 104 -9.89 8.78 2.17
C GLY A 104 -11.36 8.37 2.08
N ASN A 105 -11.90 8.27 0.85
CA ASN A 105 -13.25 7.78 0.58
C ASN A 105 -13.41 6.29 0.89
N TYR A 106 -12.39 5.48 0.61
CA TYR A 106 -12.39 4.04 0.86
C TYR A 106 -12.35 3.75 2.36
N TYR A 107 -11.40 4.35 3.07
CA TYR A 107 -11.27 4.26 4.53
C TYR A 107 -12.14 5.31 5.23
N LYS A 108 -13.41 5.41 4.83
CA LYS A 108 -14.36 6.36 5.43
C LYS A 108 -14.63 5.99 6.89
N GLU A 109 -14.43 6.97 7.76
CA GLU A 109 -14.73 6.89 9.17
C GLU A 109 -16.21 6.56 9.37
N HIS A 110 -16.51 5.41 9.97
CA HIS A 110 -17.88 5.09 10.37
C HIS A 110 -18.19 5.83 11.67
N LYS A 111 -19.08 6.83 11.60
CA LYS A 111 -19.54 7.58 12.79
C LYS A 111 -20.24 6.62 13.76
N GLY A 112 -19.65 6.37 14.92
CA GLY A 112 -20.28 5.59 15.98
C GLY A 112 -19.34 4.85 16.93
N ASN A 113 -18.05 4.70 16.61
CA ASN A 113 -17.07 4.12 17.54
C ASN A 113 -15.68 4.74 17.34
N TYR A 114 -15.21 5.48 18.34
CA TYR A 114 -13.90 6.14 18.36
C TYR A 114 -12.73 5.20 18.02
N TYR A 115 -12.77 3.94 18.47
CA TYR A 115 -11.72 2.95 18.17
C TYR A 115 -11.71 2.54 16.69
N LYS A 116 -12.88 2.47 16.04
CA LYS A 116 -12.98 2.19 14.59
C LYS A 116 -12.50 3.41 13.78
N GLU A 117 -12.85 4.62 14.21
CA GLU A 117 -12.42 5.87 13.59
C GLU A 117 -10.89 6.01 13.53
N HIS A 118 -10.20 5.71 14.63
CA HIS A 118 -8.72 5.73 14.66
C HIS A 118 -8.08 4.70 13.74
N LYS A 119 -8.60 3.47 13.73
CA LYS A 119 -8.10 2.39 12.85
C LYS A 119 -8.26 2.76 11.37
N ASP A 120 -9.37 3.39 10.99
CA ASP A 120 -9.64 3.81 9.61
C ASP A 120 -8.71 4.97 9.17
N LYS A 121 -8.48 5.96 10.05
CA LYS A 121 -7.52 7.04 9.80
C LYS A 121 -6.09 6.50 9.59
N GLU A 122 -5.68 5.58 10.45
CA GLU A 122 -4.36 4.96 10.36
C GLU A 122 -4.19 4.16 9.06
N LYS A 123 -5.17 3.34 8.70
CA LYS A 123 -5.17 2.60 7.41
C LYS A 123 -5.08 3.55 6.21
N ALA A 124 -5.84 4.64 6.23
CA ALA A 124 -5.80 5.64 5.17
C ALA A 124 -4.42 6.29 5.06
N LEU A 125 -3.82 6.66 6.19
CA LEU A 125 -2.48 7.24 6.23
C LEU A 125 -1.43 6.28 5.66
N GLU A 126 -1.43 5.02 6.07
CA GLU A 126 -0.47 4.03 5.56
C GLU A 126 -0.65 3.78 4.06
N ALA A 127 -1.90 3.68 3.58
CA ALA A 127 -2.16 3.55 2.15
C ALA A 127 -1.68 4.79 1.36
N MET A 128 -1.82 6.00 1.92
CA MET A 128 -1.28 7.22 1.31
C MET A 128 0.25 7.19 1.28
N LYS A 129 0.92 6.79 2.37
CA LYS A 129 2.39 6.66 2.41
C LYS A 129 2.89 5.67 1.34
N ASN A 130 2.28 4.49 1.26
CA ASN A 130 2.64 3.48 0.27
C ASN A 130 2.45 4.00 -1.17
N SER A 131 1.36 4.74 -1.43
CA SER A 131 1.12 5.37 -2.72
C SER A 131 2.11 6.50 -3.02
N PHE A 132 2.50 7.29 -2.02
CA PHE A 132 3.53 8.32 -2.15
C PHE A 132 4.88 7.73 -2.57
N TYR A 133 5.28 6.58 -2.01
CA TYR A 133 6.49 5.88 -2.42
C TYR A 133 6.39 5.24 -3.80
N ASP A 134 5.19 4.82 -4.23
CA ASP A 134 4.99 4.36 -5.61
C ASP A 134 5.08 5.53 -6.60
N TYR A 135 4.58 6.71 -6.25
CA TYR A 135 4.78 7.94 -7.02
C TYR A 135 6.26 8.25 -7.20
N GLU A 136 7.06 8.15 -6.13
CA GLU A 136 8.51 8.31 -6.19
C GLU A 136 9.13 7.33 -7.20
N GLY A 137 8.78 6.04 -7.09
CA GLY A 137 9.28 5.00 -7.98
C GLY A 137 8.91 5.26 -9.44
N ILE A 138 7.67 5.66 -9.71
CA ILE A 138 7.19 5.97 -11.07
C ILE A 138 7.93 7.18 -11.66
N ILE A 139 8.09 8.25 -10.88
CA ILE A 139 8.72 9.50 -11.34
C ILE A 139 10.21 9.30 -11.61
N LYS A 140 10.90 8.58 -10.72
CA LYS A 140 12.33 8.22 -10.88
C LYS A 140 12.56 7.07 -11.88
N GLY A 141 11.50 6.37 -12.28
CA GLY A 141 11.57 5.21 -13.18
C GLY A 141 12.17 3.95 -12.55
N SER A 142 12.07 3.80 -11.22
CA SER A 142 12.47 2.62 -10.46
C SER A 142 11.28 1.73 -10.04
N ASP A 143 10.06 2.07 -10.46
CA ASP A 143 8.86 1.26 -10.23
C ASP A 143 8.95 -0.11 -10.94
N ILE A 144 8.70 -1.17 -10.18
CA ILE A 144 8.71 -2.57 -10.62
C ILE A 144 7.63 -2.83 -11.66
N LEU A 145 6.49 -2.11 -11.58
CA LEU A 145 5.44 -2.18 -12.58
C LEU A 145 5.83 -1.43 -13.85
N GLU A 146 6.63 -2.13 -14.61
CA GLU A 146 7.20 -1.75 -15.88
C GLU A 146 6.17 -1.79 -17.04
N ASN A 147 4.93 -1.38 -16.80
CA ASN A 147 3.94 -1.25 -17.87
C ASN A 147 4.25 0.00 -18.73
N ILE A 148 3.86 -0.04 -20.02
CA ILE A 148 4.20 1.01 -21.00
C ILE A 148 3.74 2.40 -20.54
N GLN A 149 2.63 2.46 -19.78
CA GLN A 149 2.01 3.71 -19.35
C GLN A 149 2.86 4.46 -18.30
N PHE A 150 3.37 3.73 -17.29
CA PHE A 150 4.19 4.33 -16.21
C PHE A 150 5.66 4.44 -16.60
N LYS A 151 6.20 3.53 -17.42
CA LYS A 151 7.59 3.60 -17.95
C LYS A 151 7.90 4.92 -18.64
N ASP A 152 6.89 5.51 -19.27
CA ASP A 152 7.04 6.75 -20.01
C ASP A 152 7.15 8.01 -19.13
N ILE A 153 6.86 7.92 -17.83
CA ILE A 153 6.81 9.11 -16.96
C ILE A 153 8.20 9.72 -16.76
N LYS A 154 9.19 8.91 -16.37
CA LYS A 154 10.58 9.38 -16.26
C LYS A 154 11.07 9.96 -17.57
N ARG A 155 10.84 9.26 -18.68
CA ARG A 155 11.22 9.72 -20.03
C ARG A 155 10.58 11.05 -20.43
N LYS A 156 9.31 11.28 -20.04
CA LYS A 156 8.62 12.56 -20.28
C LYS A 156 9.24 13.67 -19.43
N LEU A 157 9.58 13.39 -18.18
CA LEU A 157 10.24 14.33 -17.29
C LEU A 157 11.64 14.71 -17.78
N ASP A 158 12.48 13.73 -18.11
CA ASP A 158 13.85 13.94 -18.62
C ASP A 158 13.83 14.85 -19.87
N LYS A 159 12.93 14.60 -20.83
CA LYS A 159 12.76 15.44 -22.03
C LYS A 159 12.33 16.88 -21.74
N LEU A 160 11.66 17.13 -20.62
CA LEU A 160 11.30 18.50 -20.21
C LEU A 160 12.47 19.17 -19.50
N LEU A 161 13.22 18.43 -18.69
CA LEU A 161 14.43 18.92 -18.02
C LEU A 161 15.50 19.33 -19.03
N GLU A 162 15.73 18.53 -20.08
CA GLU A 162 16.67 18.86 -21.17
C GLU A 162 16.33 20.17 -21.90
N LYS A 163 15.04 20.53 -21.98
CA LYS A 163 14.58 21.75 -22.67
C LYS A 163 14.74 23.00 -21.82
N GLU A 164 14.75 22.89 -20.50
CA GLU A 164 14.88 24.02 -19.58
C GLU A 164 16.35 24.22 -19.22
N THR A 165 17.11 24.85 -20.12
CA THR A 165 18.58 24.99 -20.10
C THR A 165 19.18 25.75 -18.90
N ASN A 166 18.38 26.28 -17.97
CA ASN A 166 18.82 27.12 -16.86
C ASN A 166 18.36 26.63 -15.47
N ASN A 167 17.99 25.36 -15.31
CA ASN A 167 17.53 24.84 -14.02
C ASN A 167 18.63 24.10 -13.24
N ASN A 168 18.69 24.34 -11.92
CA ASN A 168 19.48 23.52 -10.99
C ASN A 168 18.95 22.08 -10.81
N ILE A 169 17.87 21.73 -11.51
CA ILE A 169 17.24 20.41 -11.49
C ILE A 169 17.69 19.67 -12.75
N GLN A 170 18.55 18.66 -12.57
CA GLN A 170 19.24 18.01 -13.68
C GLN A 170 18.64 16.66 -14.07
N ASN A 171 17.91 16.02 -13.15
CA ASN A 171 17.36 14.68 -13.33
C ASN A 171 16.04 14.51 -12.55
N ALA A 172 15.38 13.36 -12.76
CA ALA A 172 14.14 13.02 -12.09
C ALA A 172 14.27 12.94 -10.56
N GLU A 173 15.44 12.54 -10.05
CA GLU A 173 15.72 12.45 -8.61
C GLU A 173 15.73 13.83 -7.96
N ASP A 174 16.39 14.80 -8.58
CA ASP A 174 16.45 16.19 -8.11
C ASP A 174 15.08 16.85 -8.24
N TRP A 175 14.35 16.55 -9.32
CA TRP A 175 12.98 17.04 -9.49
C TRP A 175 12.07 16.49 -8.38
N TRP A 176 12.18 15.21 -8.04
CA TRP A 176 11.44 14.62 -6.93
C TRP A 176 11.80 15.29 -5.60
N LYS A 177 13.10 15.46 -5.27
CA LYS A 177 13.53 16.11 -4.02
C LYS A 177 12.93 17.51 -3.85
N VAL A 178 12.83 18.27 -4.93
CA VAL A 178 12.26 19.62 -4.91
C VAL A 178 10.73 19.60 -4.76
N ASN A 179 10.05 18.57 -5.30
CA ASN A 179 8.58 18.58 -5.41
C ASN A 179 7.86 17.59 -4.48
N ASN A 180 8.57 16.68 -3.81
CA ASN A 180 7.97 15.61 -2.98
C ASN A 180 7.04 16.16 -1.89
N LYS A 181 7.38 17.31 -1.30
CA LYS A 181 6.57 17.99 -0.29
C LYS A 181 5.24 18.47 -0.85
N SER A 182 5.28 19.12 -2.02
CA SER A 182 4.08 19.56 -2.72
C SER A 182 3.18 18.35 -3.07
N ILE A 183 3.77 17.23 -3.49
CA ILE A 183 3.04 15.99 -3.83
C ILE A 183 2.36 15.40 -2.60
N TRP A 184 3.08 15.27 -1.49
CA TRP A 184 2.52 14.78 -0.23
C TRP A 184 1.37 15.67 0.27
N ASN A 185 1.57 16.99 0.26
CA ASN A 185 0.53 17.93 0.67
C ASN A 185 -0.69 17.91 -0.26
N ALA A 186 -0.52 17.60 -1.55
CA ALA A 186 -1.64 17.36 -2.45
C ALA A 186 -2.44 16.11 -2.04
N MET A 187 -1.77 15.01 -1.66
CA MET A 187 -2.48 13.83 -1.12
C MET A 187 -3.29 14.18 0.14
N LEU A 188 -2.71 14.97 1.05
CA LEU A 188 -3.41 15.45 2.24
C LEU A 188 -4.62 16.34 1.89
N CYS A 189 -4.51 17.23 0.88
CA CYS A 189 -5.66 17.99 0.35
C CYS A 189 -6.78 17.04 -0.09
N GLY A 190 -6.43 15.98 -0.83
CA GLY A 190 -7.35 14.95 -1.28
C GLY A 190 -8.06 14.28 -0.11
N TYR A 191 -7.30 13.83 0.87
CA TYR A 191 -7.81 13.19 2.07
C TYR A 191 -8.80 14.10 2.82
N LYS A 192 -8.47 15.38 3.03
CA LYS A 192 -9.40 16.35 3.63
C LYS A 192 -10.69 16.50 2.80
N LYS A 193 -10.58 16.55 1.47
CA LYS A 193 -11.73 16.60 0.54
C LYS A 193 -12.60 15.35 0.54
N SER A 194 -12.13 14.22 1.09
CA SER A 194 -12.91 12.95 1.17
C SER A 194 -14.04 12.94 2.21
N GLY A 195 -14.31 14.08 2.86
CA GLY A 195 -15.40 14.23 3.82
C GLY A 195 -15.17 15.32 4.88
N ASN A 196 -14.45 16.40 4.54
CA ASN A 196 -13.99 17.43 5.48
C ASN A 196 -13.20 16.86 6.67
N LYS A 197 -12.31 15.91 6.38
CA LYS A 197 -11.52 15.22 7.41
C LYS A 197 -10.51 16.18 8.06
N ILE A 198 -10.34 16.07 9.37
CA ILE A 198 -9.29 16.76 10.11
C ILE A 198 -7.96 16.06 9.80
N ILE A 199 -6.95 16.83 9.41
CA ILE A 199 -5.59 16.34 9.21
C ILE A 199 -4.83 16.57 10.52
N ASP A 200 -4.32 15.49 11.10
CA ASP A 200 -3.42 15.61 12.24
C ASP A 200 -2.12 16.31 11.82
N PRO A 201 -1.63 17.32 12.56
CA PRO A 201 -0.37 18.01 12.23
C PRO A 201 0.83 17.08 12.08
N SER A 202 0.84 15.90 12.71
CA SER A 202 1.90 14.90 12.53
C SER A 202 1.99 14.37 11.09
N TRP A 203 0.89 14.40 10.33
CA TRP A 203 0.85 13.96 8.93
C TRP A 203 1.57 14.95 8.01
N CYS A 204 1.90 16.15 8.50
CA CYS A 204 2.68 17.14 7.77
C CYS A 204 4.14 16.75 7.54
N THR A 205 4.63 15.81 8.33
CA THR A 205 5.95 15.23 8.12
C THR A 205 5.90 14.38 6.87
N ILE A 206 6.68 14.75 5.86
CA ILE A 206 6.78 13.97 4.63
C ILE A 206 7.22 12.56 5.02
N PRO A 207 6.55 11.51 4.52
CA PRO A 207 7.02 10.15 4.69
C PRO A 207 8.48 10.11 4.25
N THR A 208 9.36 9.66 5.15
CA THR A 208 10.81 9.66 4.86
C THR A 208 11.02 8.92 3.56
N THR A 209 11.88 9.43 2.66
CA THR A 209 12.24 8.71 1.44
C THR A 209 12.86 7.38 1.86
N GLU A 210 12.03 6.35 1.96
CA GLU A 210 12.46 5.07 2.48
C GLU A 210 13.41 4.52 1.42
N LYS A 211 14.71 4.42 1.77
CA LYS A 211 15.69 3.75 0.91
C LYS A 211 15.34 2.28 0.67
N THR A 212 14.33 1.77 1.37
CA THR A 212 13.75 0.45 1.21
C THR A 212 13.30 0.22 -0.24
N PRO A 213 13.86 -0.78 -0.92
CA PRO A 213 13.42 -1.23 -2.25
C PRO A 213 11.91 -1.46 -2.32
N GLN A 214 11.28 -1.14 -3.47
CA GLN A 214 9.81 -1.20 -3.61
C GLN A 214 9.23 -2.59 -3.31
N PHE A 215 9.94 -3.65 -3.71
CA PHE A 215 9.56 -5.03 -3.39
C PHE A 215 9.37 -5.23 -1.87
N LEU A 216 10.29 -4.74 -1.06
CA LEU A 216 10.21 -4.84 0.40
C LEU A 216 9.07 -3.99 0.98
N ARG A 217 8.78 -2.82 0.40
CA ARG A 217 7.61 -2.02 0.80
C ARG A 217 6.29 -2.75 0.56
N TRP A 218 6.16 -3.42 -0.59
CA TRP A 218 4.98 -4.24 -0.90
C TRP A 218 4.90 -5.46 0.02
N ILE A 219 6.02 -6.09 0.39
CA ILE A 219 6.02 -7.16 1.40
C ILE A 219 5.55 -6.67 2.76
N LYS A 220 5.99 -5.48 3.22
CA LYS A 220 5.50 -4.88 4.47
C LYS A 220 4.00 -4.59 4.41
N GLU A 221 3.52 -4.05 3.28
CA GLU A 221 2.09 -3.78 3.05
C GLU A 221 1.27 -5.08 3.07
N TRP A 222 1.75 -6.15 2.42
CA TRP A 222 1.12 -7.47 2.45
C TRP A 222 1.13 -8.06 3.87
N GLY A 223 2.29 -8.07 4.53
CA GLY A 223 2.47 -8.63 5.87
C GLY A 223 1.60 -7.97 6.92
N THR A 224 1.42 -6.64 6.83
CA THR A 224 0.52 -5.90 7.71
C THR A 224 -0.93 -6.38 7.54
N ASN A 225 -1.40 -6.54 6.29
CA ASN A 225 -2.76 -7.00 6.01
C ASN A 225 -2.97 -8.46 6.43
N VAL A 226 -1.98 -9.33 6.19
CA VAL A 226 -2.00 -10.73 6.62
C VAL A 226 -2.10 -10.82 8.14
N CYS A 227 -1.27 -10.09 8.89
CA CYS A 227 -1.31 -10.15 10.34
C CYS A 227 -2.63 -9.63 10.90
N ILE A 228 -3.21 -8.56 10.33
CA ILE A 228 -4.54 -8.08 10.73
C ILE A 228 -5.60 -9.16 10.53
N GLN A 229 -5.71 -9.74 9.33
CA GLN A 229 -6.72 -10.77 9.04
C GLN A 229 -6.48 -12.06 9.83
N LYS A 230 -5.21 -12.45 10.03
CA LYS A 230 -4.85 -13.61 10.83
C LYS A 230 -5.34 -13.47 12.26
N GLN A 231 -5.17 -12.30 12.87
CA GLN A 231 -5.65 -12.04 14.22
C GLN A 231 -7.18 -12.07 14.29
N GLU A 232 -7.88 -11.55 13.28
CA GLU A 232 -9.34 -11.64 13.19
C GLU A 232 -9.81 -13.11 13.12
N HIS A 233 -9.18 -13.94 12.29
CA HIS A 233 -9.47 -15.38 12.25
C HIS A 233 -9.17 -16.09 13.59
N LYS A 234 -8.02 -15.80 14.21
CA LYS A 234 -7.67 -16.35 15.54
C LYS A 234 -8.73 -15.97 16.59
N GLN A 235 -9.20 -14.73 16.59
CA GLN A 235 -10.23 -14.25 17.52
C GLN A 235 -11.59 -14.95 17.30
N ASN A 236 -12.02 -15.09 16.04
CA ASN A 236 -13.27 -15.78 15.73
C ASN A 236 -13.25 -17.26 16.16
N VAL A 237 -12.15 -17.96 15.88
CA VAL A 237 -11.97 -19.35 16.33
C VAL A 237 -11.98 -19.43 17.85
N LYS A 238 -11.28 -18.53 18.57
CA LYS A 238 -11.32 -18.51 20.05
C LYS A 238 -12.73 -18.31 20.60
N LEU A 239 -13.50 -17.41 20.00
CA LEU A 239 -14.86 -17.11 20.43
C LEU A 239 -15.77 -18.33 20.24
N GLU A 240 -15.85 -18.83 19.01
CA GLU A 240 -16.81 -19.89 18.63
C GLU A 240 -16.40 -21.28 19.13
N CYS A 241 -15.11 -21.53 19.38
CA CYS A 241 -14.61 -22.82 19.86
C CYS A 241 -14.31 -22.86 21.37
N SER A 242 -14.65 -21.81 22.13
CA SER A 242 -14.35 -21.70 23.57
C SER A 242 -14.94 -22.87 24.38
N ASN A 243 -16.22 -23.20 24.16
CA ASN A 243 -16.94 -24.25 24.89
C ASN A 243 -16.86 -25.64 24.24
N VAL A 244 -16.26 -25.75 23.04
CA VAL A 244 -16.14 -27.01 22.32
C VAL A 244 -14.90 -27.75 22.84
N THR A 245 -15.11 -28.90 23.48
CA THR A 245 -14.02 -29.78 23.94
C THR A 245 -13.74 -30.92 22.96
N ASN A 246 -14.78 -31.42 22.28
CA ASN A 246 -14.67 -32.44 21.25
C ASN A 246 -15.70 -32.14 20.14
N LEU A 247 -15.30 -32.27 18.87
CA LEU A 247 -16.25 -32.18 17.76
C LEU A 247 -17.28 -33.31 17.88
N GLY A 248 -18.57 -32.96 17.80
CA GLY A 248 -19.69 -33.90 17.93
C GLY A 248 -20.42 -33.89 19.28
N ALA A 249 -19.85 -33.30 20.34
CA ALA A 249 -20.61 -32.94 21.53
C ALA A 249 -21.27 -31.57 21.29
N GLN A 250 -22.57 -31.42 21.63
CA GLN A 250 -23.35 -30.18 21.40
C GLN A 250 -23.36 -29.72 19.93
N ALA A 251 -24.28 -30.29 19.14
CA ALA A 251 -24.28 -30.20 17.67
C ALA A 251 -24.22 -28.77 17.10
N SER A 252 -24.89 -27.79 17.71
CA SER A 252 -24.88 -26.39 17.22
C SER A 252 -23.54 -25.68 17.44
N GLU A 253 -22.98 -25.74 18.65
CA GLU A 253 -21.70 -25.12 19.00
C GLU A 253 -20.54 -25.79 18.25
N SER A 254 -20.59 -27.12 18.12
CA SER A 254 -19.64 -27.88 17.31
C SER A 254 -19.70 -27.47 15.83
N ASN A 255 -20.86 -27.10 15.29
CA ASN A 255 -21.00 -26.67 13.90
C ASN A 255 -20.40 -25.28 13.65
N ASN A 256 -20.67 -24.31 14.52
CA ASN A 256 -20.10 -22.95 14.40
C ASN A 256 -18.57 -22.98 14.48
N CYS A 257 -18.03 -23.66 15.50
CA CYS A 257 -16.59 -23.83 15.66
C CYS A 257 -15.95 -24.51 14.44
N THR A 258 -16.56 -25.59 13.93
CA THR A 258 -16.07 -26.27 12.71
C THR A 258 -16.08 -25.32 11.51
N SER A 259 -17.08 -24.44 11.39
CA SER A 259 -17.16 -23.46 10.32
C SER A 259 -16.02 -22.44 10.38
N GLU A 260 -15.76 -21.86 11.54
CA GLU A 260 -14.66 -20.87 11.71
C GLU A 260 -13.28 -21.50 11.49
N ILE A 261 -13.08 -22.75 11.91
CA ILE A 261 -11.86 -23.49 11.63
C ILE A 261 -11.66 -23.66 10.12
N ARG A 262 -12.68 -24.12 9.38
CA ARG A 262 -12.58 -24.26 7.93
C ARG A 262 -12.27 -22.94 7.23
N LYS A 263 -12.90 -21.84 7.65
CA LYS A 263 -12.59 -20.51 7.13
C LYS A 263 -11.12 -20.14 7.37
N TYR A 264 -10.59 -20.43 8.56
CA TYR A 264 -9.20 -20.15 8.88
C TYR A 264 -8.23 -21.02 8.08
N GLN A 265 -8.54 -22.31 7.89
CA GLN A 265 -7.74 -23.21 7.05
C GLN A 265 -7.73 -22.77 5.58
N GLU A 266 -8.90 -22.46 5.01
CA GLU A 266 -9.02 -21.98 3.63
C GLU A 266 -8.26 -20.67 3.42
N TRP A 267 -8.40 -19.73 4.35
CA TRP A 267 -7.66 -18.47 4.34
C TRP A 267 -6.15 -18.72 4.40
N SER A 268 -5.70 -19.56 5.34
CA SER A 268 -4.29 -19.90 5.56
C SER A 268 -3.68 -20.58 4.34
N ARG A 269 -4.42 -21.50 3.69
CA ARG A 269 -4.01 -22.17 2.46
C ARG A 269 -3.76 -21.18 1.32
N LYS A 270 -4.67 -20.22 1.13
CA LYS A 270 -4.47 -19.20 0.08
C LYS A 270 -3.29 -18.27 0.41
N ARG A 271 -3.09 -17.93 1.70
CA ARG A 271 -1.98 -17.06 2.12
C ARG A 271 -0.64 -17.75 2.11
N SER A 272 -0.59 -19.06 2.39
CA SER A 272 0.65 -19.85 2.33
C SER A 272 1.19 -19.90 0.91
N ILE A 273 0.33 -20.04 -0.11
CA ILE A 273 0.72 -19.97 -1.53
C ILE A 273 1.35 -18.60 -1.85
N GLN A 274 0.72 -17.50 -1.42
CA GLN A 274 1.28 -16.15 -1.61
C GLN A 274 2.61 -15.97 -0.88
N TRP A 275 2.70 -16.48 0.35
CA TRP A 275 3.91 -16.40 1.17
C TRP A 275 5.07 -17.20 0.58
N GLU A 276 4.81 -18.38 0.04
CA GLU A 276 5.81 -19.19 -0.67
C GLU A 276 6.36 -18.42 -1.87
N ALA A 277 5.48 -17.83 -2.68
CA ALA A 277 5.90 -16.99 -3.81
C ALA A 277 6.76 -15.80 -3.36
N ILE A 278 6.32 -15.04 -2.35
CA ILE A 278 7.07 -13.92 -1.78
C ILE A 278 8.44 -14.36 -1.26
N SER A 279 8.48 -15.47 -0.52
CA SER A 279 9.70 -16.01 0.08
C SER A 279 10.71 -16.45 -0.98
N GLU A 280 10.26 -17.10 -2.04
CA GLU A 280 11.10 -17.41 -3.20
C GLU A 280 11.60 -16.15 -3.91
N GLY A 281 10.72 -15.17 -4.11
CA GLY A 281 11.08 -13.87 -4.69
C GLY A 281 12.15 -13.15 -3.86
N TYR A 282 12.00 -13.13 -2.54
CA TYR A 282 12.99 -12.54 -1.64
C TYR A 282 14.35 -13.20 -1.77
N LYS A 283 14.43 -14.53 -1.72
CA LYS A 283 15.68 -15.28 -1.91
C LYS A 283 16.35 -14.95 -3.24
N LYS A 284 15.54 -14.84 -4.31
CA LYS A 284 16.03 -14.46 -5.64
C LYS A 284 16.61 -13.04 -5.64
N TYR A 285 15.88 -12.06 -5.12
CA TYR A 285 16.32 -10.66 -5.10
C TYR A 285 17.49 -10.40 -4.14
N LYS A 286 17.64 -11.20 -3.09
CA LYS A 286 18.81 -11.24 -2.20
C LYS A 286 20.10 -11.54 -2.95
N GLY A 287 20.03 -12.42 -3.95
CA GLY A 287 21.14 -12.73 -4.86
C GLY A 287 21.38 -11.68 -5.96
N MET A 288 20.62 -10.59 -5.97
CA MET A 288 20.72 -9.50 -6.96
C MET A 288 21.13 -8.19 -6.29
N ASP A 289 21.56 -7.21 -7.09
CA ASP A 289 21.85 -5.85 -6.63
C ASP A 289 20.66 -5.15 -5.95
N ILE A 290 19.44 -5.65 -6.14
CA ILE A 290 18.20 -5.06 -5.59
C ILE A 290 18.16 -5.14 -4.06
N LEU A 291 18.59 -6.26 -3.46
CA LEU A 291 18.58 -6.47 -2.00
C LEU A 291 19.97 -6.78 -1.42
N LYS A 292 21.05 -6.49 -2.15
CA LYS A 292 22.41 -6.81 -1.70
C LYS A 292 22.79 -6.23 -0.33
N ASP A 293 22.25 -5.05 0.01
CA ASP A 293 22.55 -4.34 1.24
C ASP A 293 21.59 -4.70 2.39
N VAL A 294 20.57 -5.51 2.11
CA VAL A 294 19.62 -6.02 3.10
C VAL A 294 20.33 -7.12 3.88
N LYS A 295 20.28 -7.11 5.21
CA LYS A 295 21.05 -8.07 6.04
C LYS A 295 20.27 -9.35 6.31
N GLU A 296 18.95 -9.24 6.42
CA GLU A 296 18.05 -10.27 6.93
C GLU A 296 17.98 -11.46 5.94
N PRO A 297 18.21 -12.69 6.38
CA PRO A 297 18.44 -13.83 5.48
C PRO A 297 17.21 -14.23 4.67
N ASP A 298 16.01 -13.97 5.19
CA ASP A 298 14.73 -14.32 4.57
C ASP A 298 13.66 -13.25 4.84
N ALA A 299 12.54 -13.36 4.12
CA ALA A 299 11.42 -12.43 4.22
C ALA A 299 10.77 -12.42 5.61
N ASN A 300 10.77 -13.55 6.33
CA ASN A 300 10.19 -13.65 7.68
C ASN A 300 10.99 -12.79 8.66
N THR A 301 12.31 -12.96 8.65
CA THR A 301 13.25 -12.20 9.48
C THR A 301 13.17 -10.71 9.14
N TYR A 302 13.10 -10.37 7.85
CA TYR A 302 12.92 -9.00 7.40
C TYR A 302 11.64 -8.36 7.96
N LEU A 303 10.49 -9.03 7.85
CA LEU A 303 9.23 -8.52 8.37
C LEU A 303 9.26 -8.38 9.89
N LYS A 304 9.86 -9.34 10.60
CA LYS A 304 10.00 -9.30 12.06
C LYS A 304 10.79 -8.08 12.55
N GLU A 305 11.88 -7.75 11.86
CA GLU A 305 12.74 -6.64 12.27
C GLU A 305 12.26 -5.27 11.77
N HIS A 306 11.62 -5.22 10.59
CA HIS A 306 11.33 -3.96 9.89
C HIS A 306 9.85 -3.62 9.73
N CYS A 307 8.95 -4.47 10.22
CA CYS A 307 7.51 -4.23 10.23
C CYS A 307 6.92 -4.39 11.63
N SER A 308 6.91 -3.30 12.40
CA SER A 308 6.28 -3.27 13.73
C SER A 308 4.77 -3.58 13.70
N LYS A 309 4.11 -3.40 12.55
CA LYS A 309 2.70 -3.74 12.30
C LYS A 309 2.49 -5.19 11.81
N CYS A 310 3.56 -5.97 11.71
CA CYS A 310 3.53 -7.37 11.28
C CYS A 310 3.92 -8.34 12.43
N PRO A 311 3.33 -8.27 13.63
CA PRO A 311 3.73 -9.14 14.74
C PRO A 311 3.07 -10.53 14.58
N CYS A 312 3.31 -11.24 13.47
CA CYS A 312 2.78 -12.58 13.29
C CYS A 312 3.76 -13.47 12.52
N GLY A 313 3.81 -14.75 12.90
CA GLY A 313 4.49 -15.75 12.09
C GLY A 313 3.80 -15.92 10.74
N PHE A 314 4.57 -16.13 9.68
CA PHE A 314 4.04 -16.37 8.33
C PHE A 314 4.16 -17.84 7.90
N ASN A 315 5.09 -18.58 8.51
CA ASN A 315 5.41 -19.97 8.13
C ASN A 315 4.36 -20.99 8.62
N ASP A 316 3.71 -20.72 9.75
CA ASP A 316 2.67 -21.56 10.35
C ASP A 316 1.38 -21.64 9.50
N MET A 317 1.17 -20.72 8.56
CA MET A 317 0.01 -20.76 7.64
C MET A 317 -0.03 -22.04 6.81
N LYS A 318 1.13 -22.63 6.51
CA LYS A 318 1.21 -23.92 5.82
C LYS A 318 0.74 -25.06 6.71
N GLU A 319 1.14 -25.06 7.98
CA GLU A 319 0.73 -26.07 8.95
C GLU A 319 -0.78 -26.02 9.20
N ILE A 320 -1.35 -24.82 9.36
CA ILE A 320 -2.80 -24.60 9.52
C ILE A 320 -3.58 -25.12 8.30
N SER A 321 -3.00 -25.03 7.11
CA SER A 321 -3.66 -25.43 5.86
C SER A 321 -3.68 -26.94 5.58
N ASN A 322 -2.98 -27.75 6.39
CA ASN A 322 -2.87 -29.19 6.14
C ASN A 322 -4.14 -29.93 6.59
N ASP A 323 -4.80 -30.60 5.64
CA ASP A 323 -6.02 -31.41 5.87
C ASP A 323 -5.71 -32.92 5.96
N THR A 324 -4.45 -33.31 6.16
CA THR A 324 -4.02 -34.72 6.14
C THR A 324 -4.32 -35.48 7.44
N GLU A 325 -4.70 -34.78 8.51
CA GLU A 325 -5.01 -35.36 9.82
C GLU A 325 -6.52 -35.61 9.98
N ASN A 326 -6.92 -36.40 10.97
CA ASN A 326 -8.33 -36.55 11.27
C ASN A 326 -8.90 -35.20 11.79
N LYS A 327 -10.21 -34.98 11.61
CA LYS A 327 -10.87 -33.71 11.96
C LYS A 327 -10.67 -33.29 13.42
N GLN A 328 -10.52 -34.25 14.34
CA GLN A 328 -10.36 -33.97 15.76
C GLN A 328 -8.96 -33.43 16.09
N ASP A 329 -7.94 -33.95 15.40
CA ASP A 329 -6.55 -33.56 15.60
C ASP A 329 -6.30 -32.17 15.01
N ILE A 330 -6.83 -31.88 13.82
CA ILE A 330 -6.86 -30.54 13.21
C ILE A 330 -7.51 -29.52 14.17
N PHE A 331 -8.65 -29.89 14.77
CA PHE A 331 -9.33 -29.04 15.74
C PHE A 331 -8.46 -28.71 16.94
N LYS A 332 -7.79 -29.71 17.53
CA LYS A 332 -6.89 -29.50 18.67
C LYS A 332 -5.70 -28.62 18.28
N GLN A 333 -5.05 -28.92 17.17
CA GLN A 333 -3.89 -28.16 16.67
C GLN A 333 -4.24 -26.69 16.47
N ILE A 334 -5.33 -26.40 15.75
CA ILE A 334 -5.73 -25.01 15.48
C ILE A 334 -6.14 -24.33 16.79
N LYS A 335 -6.85 -25.02 17.70
CA LYS A 335 -7.22 -24.47 19.01
C LYS A 335 -5.98 -24.10 19.85
N GLU A 336 -4.91 -24.87 19.76
CA GLU A 336 -3.63 -24.54 20.41
C GLU A 336 -2.94 -23.35 19.71
N GLN A 337 -2.84 -23.37 18.39
CA GLN A 337 -2.15 -22.32 17.60
C GLN A 337 -2.81 -20.94 17.69
N VAL A 338 -4.14 -20.86 17.80
CA VAL A 338 -4.81 -19.56 18.00
C VAL A 338 -4.42 -18.93 19.34
N ASN A 339 -4.08 -19.73 20.35
CA ASN A 339 -3.66 -19.25 21.67
C ASN A 339 -2.20 -18.77 21.70
N ILE A 340 -1.37 -19.16 20.73
CA ILE A 340 0.00 -18.68 20.61
C ILE A 340 -0.02 -17.18 20.27
N PRO A 341 0.63 -16.33 21.08
CA PRO A 341 0.77 -14.91 20.81
C PRO A 341 1.46 -14.62 19.47
N ALA A 342 1.31 -13.39 19.02
CA ALA A 342 2.14 -12.76 18.02
C ALA A 342 3.65 -12.97 18.28
N GLU A 343 4.45 -13.22 17.22
CA GLU A 343 5.90 -13.52 17.26
C GLU A 343 6.82 -12.31 17.43
#